data_AF-A0A0U3F6P0-F1
#
_entry.id   AF-A0A0U3F6P0-F1
#
_cell.length_a   1.000
_cell.length_b   1.000
_cell.length_c   1.000
_cell.angle_alpha   90.00
_cell.angle_beta   90.00
_cell.angle_gamma   90.00
#
_symmetry.space_group_name_H-M   'P 1'
#
loop_
_entity.id
_entity.type
_entity.pdbx_description
1 polymer ?
#
loop_
_entity_poly.entity_id
_entity_poly.type
_entity_poly.pdbx_seq_one_letter_code
_entity_poly.pdbx_strand_id
1 'polypeptide(L)'
;MAAEPGIQVKQVQFKKGSSGSTIKASIKGEQTIDYKLRTGAGQVLTVNFKPSNPSTYFNVLPPGSQGEAIHIGSSAGNEFKLDSTEAGEYSVRVYLMRNAARRNEHSNYQLKIDVTGSPSK
;
A
#
# COMPACT_ATOMS: atom_id res chain seq x y z
N MET A 1 9.20 4.31 -17.30
CA MET A 1 9.84 3.65 -16.15
C MET A 1 9.23 2.27 -15.98
N ALA A 2 10.04 1.22 -16.07
CA ALA A 2 9.62 -0.16 -15.93
C ALA A 2 9.38 -0.49 -14.45
N ALA A 3 8.32 -1.26 -14.16
CA ALA A 3 8.17 -1.92 -12.87
C ALA A 3 9.47 -2.70 -12.57
N GLU A 4 9.97 -2.62 -11.33
CA GLU A 4 11.13 -3.39 -10.91
C GLU A 4 10.85 -4.88 -11.16
N PRO A 5 11.74 -5.63 -11.85
CA PRO A 5 11.47 -7.02 -12.20
C PRO A 5 11.26 -7.84 -10.92
N GLY A 6 10.07 -8.40 -10.75
CA GLY A 6 9.67 -9.18 -9.56
C GLY A 6 8.59 -8.53 -8.70
N ILE A 7 8.18 -7.28 -8.96
CA ILE A 7 7.07 -6.65 -8.25
C ILE A 7 5.75 -6.86 -8.98
N GLN A 8 4.78 -7.47 -8.30
CA GLN A 8 3.43 -7.62 -8.82
C GLN A 8 2.63 -6.33 -8.60
N VAL A 9 2.06 -5.79 -9.66
CA VAL A 9 1.28 -4.54 -9.58
C VAL A 9 -0.22 -4.84 -9.62
N LYS A 10 -0.99 -4.25 -8.70
CA LYS A 10 -2.45 -4.37 -8.62
C LYS A 10 -3.10 -3.00 -8.53
N GLN A 11 -4.00 -2.71 -9.46
CA GLN A 11 -4.78 -1.47 -9.44
C GLN A 11 -5.93 -1.59 -8.43
N VAL A 12 -6.05 -0.62 -7.52
CA VAL A 12 -7.10 -0.51 -6.53
C VAL A 12 -8.22 0.34 -7.12
N GLN A 13 -9.38 -0.27 -7.28
CA GLN A 13 -10.58 0.41 -7.77
C GLN A 13 -11.64 0.38 -6.68
N PHE A 14 -12.24 1.54 -6.42
CA PHE A 14 -13.37 1.64 -5.50
C PHE A 14 -14.67 1.38 -6.27
N LYS A 15 -15.61 0.71 -5.60
CA LYS A 15 -16.97 0.57 -6.14
C LYS A 15 -17.58 1.96 -6.30
N LYS A 16 -18.46 2.13 -7.30
CA LYS A 16 -19.18 3.40 -7.49
C LYS A 16 -19.90 3.80 -6.20
N GLY A 17 -19.63 5.00 -5.71
CA GLY A 17 -20.19 5.51 -4.44
C GLY A 17 -19.45 5.06 -3.18
N SER A 18 -18.36 4.31 -3.29
CA SER A 18 -17.48 3.97 -2.16
C SER A 18 -16.17 4.74 -2.23
N SER A 19 -15.68 5.17 -1.06
CA SER A 19 -14.37 5.81 -0.87
C SER A 19 -13.26 4.81 -0.54
N GLY A 20 -13.59 3.55 -0.29
CA GLY A 20 -12.65 2.58 0.24
C GLY A 20 -12.79 1.18 -0.34
N SER A 21 -11.72 0.39 -0.18
CA SER A 21 -11.65 -1.01 -0.57
C SER A 21 -10.92 -1.80 0.50
N THR A 22 -11.35 -3.05 0.69
CA THR A 22 -10.69 -4.01 1.58
C THR A 22 -10.19 -5.17 0.74
N ILE A 23 -8.88 -5.36 0.75
CA ILE A 23 -8.18 -6.40 0.01
C ILE A 23 -7.76 -7.48 0.99
N LYS A 24 -8.14 -8.72 0.70
CA LYS A 24 -7.65 -9.90 1.41
C LYS A 24 -6.78 -10.68 0.44
N ALA A 25 -5.52 -10.91 0.80
CA ALA A 25 -4.56 -11.56 -0.06
C ALA A 25 -3.49 -12.27 0.77
N SER A 26 -2.54 -12.89 0.08
CA SER A 26 -1.36 -13.51 0.68
C SER A 26 -0.10 -13.09 -0.05
N ILE A 27 1.04 -13.23 0.64
CA ILE A 27 2.38 -12.98 0.13
C ILE A 27 3.33 -14.04 0.69
N LYS A 28 4.32 -14.43 -0.10
CA LYS A 28 5.27 -15.47 0.27
C LYS A 28 6.68 -15.15 -0.21
N GLY A 29 7.67 -15.41 0.64
CA GLY A 29 9.09 -15.25 0.30
C GLY A 29 9.42 -13.84 -0.18
N GLU A 30 10.12 -13.73 -1.31
CA GLU A 30 10.60 -12.47 -1.90
C GLU A 30 9.54 -11.73 -2.73
N GLN A 31 8.29 -12.22 -2.72
CA GLN A 31 7.21 -11.52 -3.40
C GLN A 31 7.04 -10.10 -2.83
N THR A 32 6.82 -9.16 -3.73
CA THR A 32 6.44 -7.78 -3.42
C THR A 32 5.21 -7.42 -4.25
N ILE A 33 4.24 -6.76 -3.62
CA ILE A 33 2.99 -6.37 -4.29
C ILE A 33 2.77 -4.87 -4.12
N ASP A 34 2.66 -4.16 -5.24
CA ASP A 34 2.32 -2.74 -5.27
C ASP A 34 0.83 -2.56 -5.58
N TYR A 35 0.08 -2.08 -4.59
CA TYR A 35 -1.31 -1.66 -4.74
C TYR A 35 -1.36 -0.20 -5.15
N LYS A 36 -1.67 0.05 -6.42
CA LYS A 36 -1.74 1.39 -6.99
C LYS A 36 -3.12 1.97 -6.83
N LEU A 37 -3.21 3.17 -6.28
CA LEU A 37 -4.47 3.88 -6.04
C LEU A 37 -4.34 5.33 -6.52
N ARG A 38 -5.36 5.83 -7.22
CA ARG A 38 -5.37 7.22 -7.68
C ARG A 38 -6.09 8.10 -6.68
N THR A 39 -5.50 9.24 -6.35
CA THR A 39 -6.08 10.30 -5.52
C THR A 39 -6.07 11.62 -6.28
N GLY A 40 -7.00 12.50 -5.94
CA GLY A 40 -6.91 13.93 -6.24
C GLY A 40 -6.30 14.70 -5.06
N ALA A 41 -5.84 15.93 -5.31
CA ALA A 41 -5.24 16.76 -4.28
C ALA A 41 -6.25 17.10 -3.16
N GLY A 42 -5.79 17.16 -1.91
CA GLY A 42 -6.61 17.54 -0.76
C GLY A 42 -7.53 16.44 -0.22
N GLN A 43 -7.48 15.23 -0.75
CA GLN A 43 -8.20 14.08 -0.18
C GLN A 43 -7.44 13.49 1.01
N VAL A 44 -8.15 12.81 1.90
CA VAL A 44 -7.59 12.07 3.03
C VAL A 44 -7.37 10.62 2.63
N LEU A 45 -6.13 10.14 2.70
CA LEU A 45 -5.79 8.73 2.48
C LEU A 45 -5.57 8.04 3.83
N THR A 46 -6.30 6.96 4.09
CA THR A 46 -6.12 6.10 5.26
C THR A 46 -5.79 4.68 4.82
N VAL A 47 -4.78 4.08 5.47
CA VAL A 47 -4.38 2.69 5.25
C VAL A 47 -4.33 1.97 6.60
N ASN A 48 -5.02 0.83 6.70
CA ASN A 48 -4.95 -0.06 7.84
C ASN A 48 -4.56 -1.46 7.37
N PHE A 49 -3.53 -2.02 7.99
CA PHE A 49 -2.91 -3.27 7.58
C PHE A 49 -2.96 -4.29 8.71
N LYS A 50 -3.42 -5.50 8.39
CA LYS A 50 -3.51 -6.62 9.34
C LYS A 50 -2.86 -7.86 8.75
N PRO A 51 -1.55 -8.07 8.98
CA PRO A 51 -0.87 -9.28 8.57
C PRO A 51 -1.02 -10.41 9.60
N SER A 52 -1.00 -11.66 9.14
CA SER A 52 -0.88 -12.83 10.01
C SER A 52 0.56 -13.10 10.44
N ASN A 53 1.56 -12.56 9.73
CA ASN A 53 2.98 -12.66 10.07
C ASN A 53 3.52 -11.27 10.47
N PRO A 54 4.13 -11.14 11.67
CA PRO A 54 4.63 -9.85 12.18
C PRO A 54 5.81 -9.27 11.39
N SER A 55 6.43 -10.06 10.51
CA SER A 55 7.49 -9.61 9.60
C SER A 55 6.95 -9.14 8.25
N THR A 56 5.63 -9.00 8.09
CA THR A 56 5.01 -8.46 6.86
C THR A 56 4.66 -7.01 7.10
N TYR A 57 5.08 -6.15 6.17
CA TYR A 57 4.91 -4.71 6.29
C TYR A 57 4.32 -4.12 5.02
N PHE A 58 3.87 -2.88 5.13
CA PHE A 58 3.54 -2.06 3.97
C PHE A 58 4.31 -0.74 4.01
N ASN A 59 4.65 -0.22 2.84
CA ASN A 59 5.12 1.15 2.68
C ASN A 59 4.12 1.92 1.81
N VAL A 60 4.07 3.25 1.97
CA VAL A 60 3.29 4.14 1.10
C VAL A 60 4.26 5.03 0.34
N LEU A 61 4.23 4.96 -0.99
CA LEU A 61 5.04 5.78 -1.88
C LEU A 61 4.13 6.84 -2.52
N PRO A 62 4.53 8.13 -2.51
CA PRO A 62 3.78 9.20 -3.13
C PRO A 62 3.86 9.16 -4.66
N PRO A 63 3.02 9.92 -5.37
CA PRO A 63 3.03 10.02 -6.81
C PRO A 63 4.42 10.39 -7.35
N GLY A 64 4.88 9.67 -8.38
CA GLY A 64 6.17 9.93 -9.00
C GLY A 64 7.40 9.45 -8.21
N SER A 65 7.22 8.89 -7.01
CA SER A 65 8.34 8.35 -6.22
C SER A 65 9.09 7.24 -6.95
N GLN A 66 10.42 7.26 -6.83
CA GLN A 66 11.34 6.23 -7.35
C GLN A 66 11.78 5.23 -6.28
N GLY A 67 11.16 5.23 -5.10
CA GLY A 67 11.48 4.31 -4.01
C GLY A 67 11.38 4.94 -2.62
N GLU A 68 11.30 6.26 -2.54
CA GLU A 68 11.11 6.98 -1.28
C GLU A 68 9.67 6.84 -0.80
N ALA A 69 9.51 6.33 0.42
CA ALA A 69 8.21 6.11 1.03
C ALA A 69 7.93 7.20 2.08
N ILE A 70 6.70 7.73 2.06
CA ILE A 70 6.18 8.63 3.10
C ILE A 70 5.69 7.88 4.33
N HIS A 71 5.49 6.56 4.20
CA HIS A 71 5.23 5.65 5.32
C HIS A 71 6.09 4.40 5.18
N ILE A 72 6.77 4.03 6.26
CA ILE A 72 7.61 2.82 6.33
C ILE A 72 7.05 1.93 7.44
N GLY A 73 6.25 0.91 7.09
CA GLY A 73 5.51 0.12 8.06
C GLY A 73 6.37 -0.69 9.03
N SER A 74 7.60 -1.03 8.65
CA SER A 74 8.57 -1.68 9.55
C SER A 74 9.01 -0.82 10.72
N SER A 75 8.81 0.50 10.63
CA SER A 75 9.22 1.47 11.66
C SER A 75 8.02 2.22 12.25
N ALA A 76 7.05 2.58 11.41
CA ALA A 76 5.88 3.37 11.78
C ALA A 76 4.64 2.54 12.14
N GLY A 77 4.67 1.22 11.87
CA GLY A 77 3.58 0.31 12.23
C GLY A 77 2.52 0.12 11.14
N ASN A 78 1.38 -0.41 11.57
CA ASN A 78 0.37 -1.02 10.70
C ASN A 78 -0.75 -0.07 10.25
N GLU A 79 -0.65 1.20 10.60
CA GLU A 79 -1.68 2.22 10.34
C GLU A 79 -1.02 3.48 9.80
N PHE A 80 -1.67 4.09 8.81
CA PHE A 80 -1.20 5.32 8.18
C PHE A 80 -2.38 6.21 7.83
N LYS A 81 -2.22 7.51 8.02
CA LYS A 81 -3.15 8.54 7.60
C LYS A 81 -2.38 9.71 7.00
N LEU A 82 -2.82 10.17 5.83
CA LEU A 82 -2.37 11.39 5.19
C LEU A 82 -3.57 12.31 5.00
N ASP A 83 -3.59 13.44 5.70
CA ASP A 83 -4.73 14.37 5.71
C ASP A 83 -4.89 15.18 4.42
N SER A 84 -3.82 15.33 3.64
CA SER A 84 -3.85 16.01 2.34
C SER A 84 -2.97 15.28 1.35
N THR A 85 -3.61 14.53 0.46
CA THR A 85 -2.95 13.86 -0.66
C THR A 85 -2.60 14.83 -1.77
N GLU A 86 -1.63 14.45 -2.58
CA GLU A 86 -1.32 15.06 -3.86
C GLU A 86 -2.18 14.39 -4.95
N ALA A 87 -2.42 15.11 -6.05
CA ALA A 87 -3.06 14.50 -7.20
C ALA A 87 -2.09 13.53 -7.89
N GLY A 88 -2.46 12.26 -8.00
CA GLY A 88 -1.59 11.28 -8.65
C GLY A 88 -1.87 9.83 -8.26
N GLU A 89 -0.93 8.96 -8.58
CA GLU A 89 -0.99 7.53 -8.26
C GLU A 89 -0.05 7.23 -7.09
N TYR A 90 -0.65 6.92 -5.94
CA TYR A 90 0.08 6.40 -4.78
C TYR A 90 0.28 4.90 -4.93
N SER A 91 1.37 4.37 -4.37
CA SER A 91 1.64 2.93 -4.30
C SER A 91 1.72 2.46 -2.86
N VAL A 92 0.86 1.52 -2.48
CA VAL A 92 0.94 0.81 -1.20
C VAL A 92 1.67 -0.51 -1.44
N ARG A 93 2.95 -0.56 -1.08
CA ARG A 93 3.85 -1.69 -1.32
C ARG A 93 3.82 -2.65 -0.14
N VAL A 94 3.36 -3.88 -0.34
CA VAL A 94 3.35 -4.95 0.67
C VAL A 94 4.50 -5.93 0.42
N TYR A 95 5.25 -6.26 1.47
CA TYR A 95 6.42 -7.13 1.38
C TYR A 95 6.70 -7.83 2.72
N LEU A 96 7.53 -8.88 2.69
CA LEU A 96 8.12 -9.50 3.87
C LEU A 96 9.50 -8.90 4.16
N MET A 97 9.82 -8.69 5.44
CA MET A 97 11.16 -8.32 5.87
C MET A 97 12.18 -9.35 5.37
N ARG A 98 13.39 -8.89 5.03
CA ARG A 98 14.41 -9.68 4.33
C ARG A 98 14.70 -11.04 4.98
N ASN A 99 14.73 -11.13 6.30
CA ASN A 99 14.94 -12.38 7.03
C ASN A 99 13.79 -13.37 6.83
N ALA A 100 12.53 -12.93 6.93
CA ALA A 100 11.35 -13.77 6.71
C ALA A 100 11.19 -14.18 5.24
N ALA A 101 11.45 -13.24 4.33
CA ALA A 101 11.44 -13.48 2.88
C ALA A 101 12.43 -14.60 2.49
N ARG A 102 13.66 -14.55 3.00
CA ARG A 102 14.70 -15.58 2.76
C ARG A 102 14.33 -16.95 3.33
N ARG A 103 13.59 -16.98 4.45
CA ARG A 103 13.03 -18.22 5.03
C ARG A 103 11.79 -18.73 4.28
N ASN A 104 11.43 -18.10 3.16
CA ASN A 104 10.28 -18.44 2.34
C ASN A 104 8.96 -18.43 3.13
N GLU A 105 8.89 -17.57 4.15
CA GLU A 105 7.71 -17.45 5.01
C GLU A 105 6.50 -16.95 4.22
N HIS A 106 5.33 -17.16 4.80
CA HIS A 106 4.05 -16.79 4.21
C HIS A 106 3.27 -15.90 5.18
N SER A 107 2.52 -14.95 4.62
CA SER A 107 1.53 -14.17 5.36
C SER A 107 0.25 -14.04 4.57
N ASN A 108 -0.87 -14.36 5.21
CA ASN A 108 -2.16 -13.80 4.83
C ASN A 108 -2.22 -12.38 5.38
N TYR A 109 -2.95 -11.50 4.71
CA TYR A 109 -3.18 -10.15 5.23
C TYR A 109 -4.51 -9.58 4.76
N GLN A 110 -4.99 -8.62 5.54
CA GLN A 110 -6.03 -7.69 5.13
C GLN A 110 -5.43 -6.28 5.00
N LEU A 111 -5.65 -5.67 3.85
CA LEU A 111 -5.26 -4.29 3.56
C LEU A 111 -6.53 -3.49 3.29
N LYS A 112 -6.84 -2.54 4.18
CA LYS A 112 -7.95 -1.60 4.00
C LYS A 112 -7.39 -0.26 3.58
N ILE A 113 -7.89 0.25 2.46
CA ILE A 113 -7.53 1.55 1.90
C ILE A 113 -8.81 2.37 1.80
N ASP A 114 -8.78 3.60 2.28
CA ASP A 114 -9.87 4.56 2.16
C ASP A 114 -9.34 5.92 1.70
N VAL A 115 -10.02 6.53 0.73
CA VAL A 115 -9.73 7.84 0.17
C VAL A 115 -11.01 8.67 0.28
N THR A 116 -11.07 9.52 1.30
CA THR A 116 -12.22 10.35 1.61
C THR A 116 -11.96 11.83 1.33
N GLY A 117 -13.03 12.62 1.32
CA GLY A 117 -12.98 14.02 0.94
C GLY A 117 -13.10 14.22 -0.57
N SER A 118 -13.49 15.43 -0.94
CA SER A 118 -13.57 15.86 -2.33
C SER A 118 -12.21 16.38 -2.76
N PRO A 119 -11.74 16.09 -3.99
CA PRO A 119 -10.54 16.71 -4.51
C PRO A 119 -10.71 18.24 -4.52
N SER A 120 -9.68 18.97 -4.11
CA SER A 120 -9.65 20.42 -4.23
C SER A 120 -9.78 20.83 -5.70
N LYS A 121 -10.65 21.82 -5.96
CA LYS A 121 -10.96 22.36 -7.29
C LYS A 121 -9.76 23.09 -7.91
#